data_AF-A0A0C9RK39-F1
#
_entry.id   AF-A0A0C9RK39-F1
#
_cell.length_a   1.000
_cell.length_b   1.000
_cell.length_c   1.000
_cell.angle_alpha   90.00
_cell.angle_beta   90.00
_cell.angle_gamma   90.00
#
_symmetry.space_group_name_H-M   'P 1'
#
loop_
_entity.id
_entity.type
_entity.pdbx_description
1 polymer ?
#
loop_
_entity_poly.entity_id
_entity_poly.type
_entity_poly.pdbx_seq_one_letter_code
_entity_poly.pdbx_strand_id
1 'polypeptide(L)'
;AFNGISILNTAPAVEDTPVDLIKSATILCLNETEAAITTGSEQISTLTQAKVAMEHLLEMGANNVIITLGAMGAVYARREEPETFIHVPAVKVNDVVDTTGAGDAFIGALAYFMAHYPEFPWHQHIGAANQVAAYSVRHPGTQASFPKLDQVNKLTEFAWYEI
;
A
#
# COMPACT_ATOMS: atom_id res chain seq x y z
N ALA A 1 -20.93 8.88 14.18
CA ALA A 1 -20.24 7.96 13.27
C ALA A 1 -18.82 8.47 13.05
N PHE A 2 -17.85 7.59 12.79
CA PHE A 2 -16.48 8.00 12.45
C PHE A 2 -16.48 8.63 11.05
N ASN A 3 -15.94 9.84 10.91
CA ASN A 3 -15.91 10.61 9.66
C ASN A 3 -14.49 10.74 9.07
N GLY A 4 -13.56 9.87 9.51
CA GLY A 4 -12.18 9.87 9.02
C GLY A 4 -11.90 8.74 8.04
N ILE A 5 -10.64 8.64 7.61
CA ILE A 5 -10.10 7.49 6.88
C ILE A 5 -9.46 6.56 7.91
N SER A 6 -9.88 5.30 7.96
CA SER A 6 -9.21 4.26 8.74
C SER A 6 -8.40 3.34 7.81
N ILE A 7 -7.15 3.07 8.19
CA ILE A 7 -6.26 2.16 7.49
C ILE A 7 -6.01 0.97 8.41
N LEU A 8 -6.29 -0.24 7.92
CA LEU A 8 -5.94 -1.48 8.59
C LEU A 8 -4.77 -2.12 7.87
N ASN A 9 -3.67 -2.30 8.59
CA ASN A 9 -2.54 -3.14 8.17
C ASN A 9 -2.69 -4.52 8.81
N THR A 10 -2.94 -5.56 8.02
CA THR A 10 -3.10 -6.93 8.52
C THR A 10 -1.75 -7.64 8.60
N ALA A 11 -0.87 -7.12 9.46
CA ALA A 11 0.50 -7.61 9.62
C ALA A 11 0.74 -8.15 11.05
N PRO A 12 1.14 -9.43 11.22
CA PRO A 12 1.14 -10.48 10.20
C PRO A 12 -0.30 -10.90 9.85
N ALA A 13 -0.53 -11.32 8.61
CA ALA A 13 -1.78 -11.95 8.23
C ALA A 13 -1.88 -13.34 8.89
N VAL A 14 -3.11 -13.75 9.19
CA VAL A 14 -3.43 -15.08 9.69
C VAL A 14 -4.28 -15.82 8.67
N GLU A 15 -4.10 -17.14 8.59
CA GLU A 15 -5.06 -18.00 7.90
C GLU A 15 -6.46 -17.76 8.50
N ASP A 16 -7.49 -17.84 7.66
CA ASP A 16 -8.88 -17.54 8.02
C ASP A 16 -9.06 -16.14 8.64
N THR A 17 -8.40 -15.12 8.06
CA THR A 17 -8.56 -13.72 8.47
C THR A 17 -10.05 -13.37 8.56
N PRO A 18 -10.57 -12.94 9.73
CA PRO A 18 -11.99 -12.73 9.91
C PRO A 18 -12.56 -11.74 8.90
N VAL A 19 -13.65 -12.10 8.25
CA VAL A 19 -14.32 -11.26 7.25
C VAL A 19 -14.74 -9.90 7.81
N ASP A 20 -15.13 -9.84 9.09
CA ASP A 20 -15.48 -8.59 9.75
C ASP A 20 -14.27 -7.65 9.88
N LEU A 21 -13.06 -8.21 10.03
CA LEU A 21 -11.83 -7.44 10.06
C LEU A 21 -11.51 -6.86 8.68
N ILE A 22 -11.66 -7.66 7.61
CA ILE A 22 -11.51 -7.22 6.20
C ILE A 22 -12.45 -6.04 5.87
N LYS A 23 -13.67 -6.06 6.42
CA LYS A 23 -14.70 -5.03 6.22
C LYS A 23 -14.55 -3.78 7.10
N SER A 24 -13.71 -3.84 8.14
CA SER A 24 -13.74 -2.89 9.26
C SER A 24 -13.18 -1.50 8.93
N ALA A 25 -12.30 -1.39 7.94
CA ALA A 25 -11.56 -0.17 7.64
C ALA A 25 -11.93 0.45 6.29
N THR A 26 -11.67 1.75 6.14
CA THR A 26 -11.77 2.45 4.86
C THR A 26 -10.79 1.83 3.86
N ILE A 27 -9.57 1.53 4.30
CA ILE A 27 -8.49 0.97 3.48
C ILE A 27 -7.95 -0.28 4.19
N LEU A 28 -7.98 -1.41 3.49
CA LEU A 28 -7.24 -2.61 3.84
C LEU A 28 -5.90 -2.56 3.11
N CYS A 29 -4.80 -2.44 3.85
CA CYS A 29 -3.45 -2.41 3.32
C CYS A 29 -2.72 -3.70 3.68
N LEU A 30 -2.16 -4.39 2.69
CA LEU A 30 -1.39 -5.63 2.86
C LEU A 30 -0.09 -5.55 2.06
N ASN A 31 0.89 -6.36 2.40
CA ASN A 31 1.95 -6.74 1.45
C ASN A 31 1.56 -7.99 0.61
N GLU A 32 2.42 -8.37 -0.32
CA GLU A 32 2.20 -9.52 -1.21
C GLU A 32 2.00 -10.85 -0.45
N THR A 33 2.68 -11.05 0.67
CA THR A 33 2.61 -12.28 1.46
C THR A 33 1.30 -12.33 2.25
N GLU A 34 0.94 -11.22 2.87
CA GLU A 34 -0.30 -11.07 3.64
C GLU A 34 -1.53 -11.19 2.74
N ALA A 35 -1.49 -10.59 1.54
CA ALA A 35 -2.54 -10.73 0.54
C ALA A 35 -2.64 -12.17 0.02
N ALA A 36 -1.53 -12.88 -0.16
CA ALA A 36 -1.55 -14.29 -0.55
C ALA A 36 -2.20 -15.17 0.52
N ILE A 37 -1.80 -14.99 1.79
CA ILE A 37 -2.39 -15.70 2.94
C ILE A 37 -3.89 -15.42 3.04
N THR A 38 -4.29 -14.15 2.96
CA THR A 38 -5.70 -13.74 3.13
C THR A 38 -6.59 -14.27 2.01
N THR A 39 -6.08 -14.35 0.78
CA THR A 39 -6.84 -14.80 -0.39
C THR A 39 -6.70 -16.30 -0.67
N GLY A 40 -5.87 -17.03 0.09
CA GLY A 40 -5.56 -18.43 -0.15
C GLY A 40 -4.73 -18.68 -1.42
N SER A 41 -4.03 -17.66 -1.91
CA SER A 41 -3.13 -17.76 -3.07
C SER A 41 -1.76 -18.33 -2.65
N GLU A 42 -1.12 -19.13 -3.51
CA GLU A 42 0.22 -19.66 -3.25
C GLU A 42 1.28 -18.53 -3.13
N GLN A 43 1.18 -17.53 -4.01
CA GLN A 43 2.06 -16.36 -4.02
C GLN A 43 1.46 -15.23 -4.86
N ILE A 44 1.95 -14.01 -4.62
CA ILE A 44 1.68 -12.83 -5.44
C ILE A 44 3.03 -12.22 -5.82
N SER A 45 3.47 -12.42 -7.06
CA SER A 45 4.76 -11.92 -7.56
C SER A 45 4.64 -11.17 -8.89
N THR A 46 3.42 -11.00 -9.38
CA THR A 46 3.12 -10.31 -10.65
C THR A 46 1.92 -9.37 -10.49
N LEU A 47 1.82 -8.36 -11.35
CA LEU A 47 0.67 -7.44 -11.35
C LEU A 47 -0.65 -8.18 -11.63
N THR A 48 -0.63 -9.21 -12.49
CA THR A 48 -1.80 -10.04 -12.77
C THR A 48 -2.28 -10.81 -11.52
N GLN A 49 -1.37 -11.41 -10.75
CA GLN A 49 -1.74 -12.07 -9.50
C GLN A 49 -2.21 -11.06 -8.45
N ALA A 50 -1.57 -9.89 -8.36
CA ALA A 50 -1.98 -8.84 -7.44
C ALA A 50 -3.39 -8.31 -7.77
N LYS A 51 -3.74 -8.21 -9.06
CA LYS A 51 -5.09 -7.89 -9.51
C LYS A 51 -6.12 -8.92 -9.04
N VAL A 52 -5.87 -10.20 -9.31
CA VAL A 52 -6.76 -11.29 -8.85
C VAL A 52 -6.93 -11.28 -7.33
N ALA A 53 -5.87 -11.00 -6.59
CA ALA A 53 -5.96 -10.86 -5.13
C ALA A 53 -6.82 -9.66 -4.70
N MET A 54 -6.70 -8.50 -5.37
CA MET A 54 -7.56 -7.34 -5.09
C MET A 54 -9.02 -7.63 -5.41
N GLU A 55 -9.32 -8.30 -6.53
CA GLU A 55 -10.67 -8.76 -6.89
C GLU A 55 -11.26 -9.60 -5.76
N HIS A 56 -10.54 -10.64 -5.32
CA HIS A 56 -11.00 -11.52 -4.24
C HIS A 56 -11.20 -10.76 -2.91
N LEU A 57 -10.30 -9.85 -2.54
CA LEU A 57 -10.44 -9.04 -1.31
C LEU A 57 -11.66 -8.11 -1.37
N LEU A 58 -11.97 -7.53 -2.53
CA LEU A 58 -13.19 -6.75 -2.74
C LEU A 58 -14.45 -7.64 -2.65
N GLU A 59 -14.42 -8.85 -3.20
CA GLU A 59 -15.50 -9.84 -3.08
C GLU A 59 -15.75 -10.26 -1.62
N MET A 60 -14.67 -10.41 -0.83
CA MET A 60 -14.75 -10.65 0.62
C MET A 60 -15.35 -9.45 1.38
N GLY A 61 -15.44 -8.28 0.74
CA GLY A 61 -16.16 -7.11 1.22
C GLY A 61 -15.28 -5.96 1.69
N ALA A 62 -13.97 -5.98 1.40
CA ALA A 62 -13.10 -4.82 1.66
C ALA A 62 -13.67 -3.56 1.00
N ASN A 63 -13.53 -2.41 1.65
CA ASN A 63 -14.01 -1.13 1.10
C ASN A 63 -13.05 -0.59 0.05
N ASN A 64 -11.75 -0.59 0.33
CA ASN A 64 -10.71 -0.28 -0.62
C ASN A 64 -9.49 -1.12 -0.24
N VAL A 65 -8.71 -1.53 -1.22
CA VAL A 65 -7.56 -2.43 -1.05
C VAL A 65 -6.32 -1.74 -1.58
N ILE A 66 -5.22 -1.82 -0.83
CA ILE A 66 -3.87 -1.50 -1.29
C ILE A 66 -2.99 -2.71 -1.02
N ILE A 67 -2.26 -3.17 -2.04
CA ILE A 67 -1.22 -4.21 -1.89
C ILE A 67 0.13 -3.60 -2.23
N THR A 68 1.04 -3.53 -1.26
CA THR A 68 2.44 -3.17 -1.52
C THR A 68 3.18 -4.36 -2.11
N LEU A 69 4.01 -4.12 -3.12
CA LEU A 69 4.73 -5.12 -3.93
C LEU A 69 6.25 -4.85 -3.95
N GLY A 70 6.79 -4.33 -2.85
CA GLY A 70 8.20 -3.97 -2.71
C GLY A 70 8.70 -3.08 -3.85
N ALA A 71 9.71 -3.56 -4.60
CA ALA A 71 10.32 -2.84 -5.71
C ALA A 71 9.37 -2.58 -6.90
N MET A 72 8.23 -3.26 -6.97
CA MET A 72 7.19 -2.98 -7.97
C MET A 72 6.31 -1.79 -7.56
N GLY A 73 6.35 -1.33 -6.31
CA GLY A 73 5.50 -0.24 -5.82
C GLY A 73 4.27 -0.78 -5.12
N ALA A 74 3.09 -0.30 -5.50
CA ALA A 74 1.83 -0.74 -4.91
C ALA A 74 0.73 -0.79 -5.97
N VAL A 75 -0.28 -1.61 -5.71
CA VAL A 75 -1.53 -1.63 -6.48
C VAL A 75 -2.69 -1.26 -5.57
N TYR A 76 -3.75 -0.67 -6.12
CA TYR A 76 -4.98 -0.42 -5.38
C TYR A 76 -6.24 -0.62 -6.21
N ALA A 77 -7.33 -0.90 -5.50
CA ALA A 77 -8.67 -0.98 -6.05
C ALA A 77 -9.68 -0.39 -5.06
N ARG A 78 -10.74 0.21 -5.58
CA ARG A 78 -11.77 0.89 -4.78
C ARG A 78 -13.12 0.23 -5.00
N ARG A 79 -13.90 0.01 -3.94
CA ARG A 79 -15.23 -0.62 -4.08
C ARG A 79 -16.22 0.19 -4.91
N GLU A 80 -16.05 1.51 -4.98
CA GLU A 80 -16.87 2.39 -5.82
C GLU A 80 -16.56 2.21 -7.32
N GLU A 81 -15.40 1.66 -7.65
CA GLU A 81 -14.90 1.44 -9.02
C GLU A 81 -14.33 0.01 -9.11
N PRO A 82 -15.15 -1.05 -8.94
CA PRO A 82 -14.68 -2.42 -8.72
C PRO A 82 -14.01 -3.05 -9.96
N GLU A 83 -14.11 -2.41 -11.13
CA GLU A 83 -13.47 -2.84 -12.37
C GLU A 83 -12.15 -2.09 -12.66
N THR A 84 -11.78 -1.14 -11.80
CA THR A 84 -10.61 -0.28 -11.99
C THR A 84 -9.50 -0.65 -11.00
N PHE A 85 -8.41 -1.20 -11.54
CA PHE A 85 -7.26 -1.64 -10.78
C PHE A 85 -6.05 -0.83 -11.21
N ILE A 86 -5.40 -0.15 -10.26
CA ILE A 86 -4.35 0.81 -10.56
C ILE A 86 -3.03 0.34 -9.96
N HIS A 87 -1.99 0.33 -10.77
CA HIS A 87 -0.60 0.15 -10.38
C HIS A 87 0.10 1.51 -10.25
N VAL A 88 0.76 1.73 -9.11
CA VAL A 88 1.60 2.88 -8.83
C VAL A 88 3.04 2.39 -8.61
N PRO A 89 3.96 2.61 -9.57
CA PRO A 89 5.32 2.10 -9.47
C PRO A 89 6.09 2.67 -8.27
N ALA A 90 7.05 1.88 -7.76
CA ALA A 90 8.01 2.37 -6.80
C ALA A 90 8.99 3.35 -7.46
N VAL A 91 9.58 4.23 -6.64
CA VAL A 91 10.77 4.97 -7.05
C VAL A 91 11.93 3.99 -7.14
N LYS A 92 12.64 3.99 -8.28
CA LYS A 92 13.80 3.11 -8.46
C LYS A 92 14.92 3.49 -7.48
N VAL A 93 15.34 2.51 -6.67
CA VAL A 93 16.47 2.62 -5.75
C VAL A 93 17.59 1.71 -6.25
N ASN A 94 18.78 2.27 -6.45
CA ASN A 94 19.94 1.50 -6.91
C ASN A 94 20.72 0.87 -5.73
N ASP A 95 20.66 1.47 -4.55
CA ASP A 95 21.44 1.08 -3.37
C ASP A 95 20.49 0.72 -2.21
N VAL A 96 20.02 -0.53 -2.17
CA VAL A 96 19.21 -1.04 -1.06
C VAL A 96 20.14 -1.51 0.06
N VAL A 97 19.91 -1.02 1.28
CA VAL A 97 20.71 -1.31 2.47
C VAL A 97 19.95 -2.23 3.44
N ASP A 98 18.71 -1.89 3.78
CA ASP A 98 17.89 -2.62 4.75
C ASP A 98 16.40 -2.37 4.46
N THR A 99 15.62 -3.42 4.18
CA THR A 99 14.19 -3.29 3.86
C THR A 99 13.29 -3.29 5.09
N THR A 100 13.85 -3.47 6.28
CA THR A 100 13.11 -3.60 7.54
C THR A 100 12.32 -2.32 7.84
N GLY A 101 11.00 -2.43 7.96
CA GLY A 101 10.12 -1.29 8.28
C GLY A 101 9.67 -0.45 7.09
N ALA A 102 10.02 -0.82 5.85
CA ALA A 102 9.57 -0.08 4.66
C ALA A 102 8.04 -0.04 4.53
N GLY A 103 7.36 -1.13 4.92
CA GLY A 103 5.89 -1.16 4.97
C GLY A 103 5.30 -0.19 6.00
N ASP A 104 5.92 -0.09 7.18
CA ASP A 104 5.50 0.87 8.21
C ASP A 104 5.73 2.32 7.74
N ALA A 105 6.86 2.57 7.08
CA ALA A 105 7.17 3.87 6.46
C ALA A 105 6.12 4.24 5.40
N PHE A 106 5.74 3.27 4.55
CA PHE A 106 4.69 3.44 3.55
C PHE A 106 3.35 3.80 4.19
N ILE A 107 2.88 3.02 5.17
CA ILE A 107 1.58 3.25 5.82
C ILE A 107 1.54 4.60 6.55
N GLY A 108 2.61 4.95 7.26
CA GLY A 108 2.72 6.24 7.94
C GLY A 108 2.68 7.41 6.95
N ALA A 109 3.40 7.29 5.83
CA ALA A 109 3.38 8.29 4.76
C ALA A 109 2.00 8.39 4.09
N LEU A 110 1.37 7.25 3.79
CA LEU A 110 0.02 7.19 3.20
C LEU A 110 -0.97 7.95 4.09
N ALA A 111 -0.99 7.66 5.38
CA ALA A 111 -1.84 8.34 6.35
C ALA A 111 -1.55 9.85 6.41
N TYR A 112 -0.27 10.23 6.43
CA TYR A 112 0.14 11.64 6.42
C TYR A 112 -0.38 12.39 5.19
N PHE A 113 -0.15 11.84 3.99
CA PHE A 113 -0.51 12.51 2.74
C PHE A 113 -2.02 12.57 2.52
N MET A 114 -2.76 11.50 2.87
CA MET A 114 -4.23 11.52 2.80
C MET A 114 -4.83 12.53 3.78
N ALA A 115 -4.23 12.72 4.96
CA ALA A 115 -4.72 13.68 5.96
C ALA A 115 -4.41 15.15 5.58
N HIS A 116 -3.24 15.41 5.00
CA HIS A 116 -2.80 16.78 4.70
C HIS A 116 -3.15 17.28 3.30
N TYR A 117 -3.42 16.35 2.36
CA TYR A 117 -3.75 16.65 0.96
C TYR A 117 -4.98 15.85 0.50
N PRO A 118 -6.13 15.93 1.21
CA PRO A 118 -7.30 15.09 0.94
C PRO A 118 -7.89 15.29 -0.47
N GLU A 119 -7.59 16.41 -1.12
CA GLU A 119 -8.03 16.74 -2.48
C GLU A 119 -7.21 16.04 -3.58
N PHE A 120 -6.06 15.45 -3.26
CA PHE A 120 -5.24 14.75 -4.24
C PHE A 120 -5.83 13.37 -4.55
N PRO A 121 -5.65 12.87 -5.78
CA PRO A 121 -6.09 11.52 -6.12
C PRO A 121 -5.19 10.46 -5.46
N TRP A 122 -5.75 9.28 -5.18
CA TRP A 122 -5.10 8.23 -4.39
C TRP A 122 -3.73 7.79 -4.90
N HIS A 123 -3.56 7.72 -6.23
CA HIS A 123 -2.28 7.37 -6.83
C HIS A 123 -1.16 8.35 -6.46
N GLN A 124 -1.47 9.63 -6.18
CA GLN A 124 -0.49 10.60 -5.70
C GLN A 124 -0.12 10.36 -4.23
N HIS A 125 -1.09 10.00 -3.37
CA HIS A 125 -0.80 9.62 -1.99
C HIS A 125 0.06 8.36 -1.92
N ILE A 126 -0.28 7.35 -2.73
CA ILE A 126 0.45 6.08 -2.82
C ILE A 126 1.85 6.30 -3.41
N GLY A 127 1.98 7.12 -4.45
CA GLY A 127 3.28 7.44 -5.04
C GLY A 127 4.21 8.16 -4.05
N ALA A 128 3.66 9.07 -3.25
CA ALA A 128 4.39 9.74 -2.19
C ALA A 128 4.80 8.77 -1.06
N ALA A 129 3.91 7.84 -0.69
CA ALA A 129 4.23 6.76 0.25
C ALA A 129 5.32 5.82 -0.28
N ASN A 130 5.28 5.45 -1.56
CA ASN A 130 6.34 4.69 -2.24
C ASN A 130 7.67 5.42 -2.17
N GLN A 131 7.69 6.75 -2.33
CA GLN A 131 8.91 7.54 -2.23
C GLN A 131 9.51 7.53 -0.82
N VAL A 132 8.67 7.61 0.21
CA VAL A 132 9.12 7.53 1.62
C VAL A 132 9.68 6.15 1.93
N ALA A 133 9.00 5.08 1.53
CA ALA A 133 9.50 3.71 1.68
C ALA A 133 10.81 3.49 0.89
N ALA A 134 10.90 4.00 -0.34
CA ALA A 134 12.12 3.94 -1.14
C ALA A 134 13.29 4.70 -0.50
N TYR A 135 13.02 5.75 0.29
CA TYR A 135 14.06 6.42 1.07
C TYR A 135 14.51 5.56 2.26
N SER A 136 13.56 4.96 2.99
CA SER A 136 13.86 4.19 4.19
C SER A 136 14.78 3.01 3.88
N VAL A 137 14.57 2.33 2.74
CA VAL A 137 15.38 1.15 2.40
C VAL A 137 16.86 1.44 2.12
N ARG A 138 17.24 2.71 1.98
CA ARG A 138 18.62 3.16 1.73
C ARG A 138 19.42 3.39 3.01
N HIS A 139 18.81 3.22 4.17
CA HIS A 139 19.42 3.47 5.47
C HIS A 139 19.18 2.28 6.39
N PRO A 140 20.12 1.96 7.30
CA PRO A 140 19.96 0.83 8.21
C PRO A 140 18.89 1.09 9.27
N GLY A 141 18.17 0.04 9.65
CA GLY A 141 17.21 0.05 10.75
C GLY A 141 15.80 0.49 10.35
N THR A 142 14.87 0.37 11.31
CA THR A 142 13.44 0.64 11.13
C THR A 142 13.14 2.14 11.26
N GLN A 143 12.70 2.64 12.43
CA GLN A 143 12.32 4.05 12.58
C GLN A 143 13.47 5.03 12.30
N ALA A 144 14.72 4.62 12.56
CA ALA A 144 15.90 5.45 12.30
C ALA A 144 16.16 5.71 10.81
N SER A 145 15.59 4.88 9.92
CA SER A 145 15.70 5.07 8.46
C SER A 145 14.63 5.98 7.87
N PHE A 146 13.62 6.37 8.66
CA PHE A 146 12.50 7.15 8.13
C PHE A 146 12.93 8.60 7.85
N PRO A 147 12.59 9.15 6.68
CA PRO A 147 12.99 10.50 6.32
C PRO A 147 12.25 11.56 7.13
N LYS A 148 12.90 12.70 7.30
CA LYS A 148 12.25 13.98 7.64
C LYS A 148 11.61 14.58 6.38
N LEU A 149 10.69 15.52 6.59
CA LEU A 149 9.94 16.18 5.50
C LEU A 149 10.83 16.85 4.44
N ASP A 150 12.00 17.35 4.82
CA ASP A 150 12.96 18.01 3.94
C ASP A 150 13.83 17.03 3.13
N GLN A 151 13.79 15.74 3.46
CA GLN A 151 14.61 14.69 2.82
C GLN A 151 13.84 13.93 1.73
N VAL A 152 12.53 14.13 1.64
CA VAL A 152 11.66 13.59 0.59
C VAL A 152 11.43 14.71 -0.42
N ASN A 153 11.51 14.41 -1.71
CA ASN A 153 11.28 15.45 -2.72
C ASN A 153 9.87 16.05 -2.55
N LYS A 154 9.72 17.31 -2.96
CA LYS A 154 8.38 17.92 -3.09
C LYS A 154 7.53 17.02 -3.97
N LEU A 155 6.28 16.77 -3.56
CA LEU A 155 5.27 16.03 -4.29
C LEU A 155 5.32 16.41 -5.78
N THR A 156 5.85 15.50 -6.59
CA THR A 156 5.77 15.54 -8.05
C THR A 156 4.58 14.71 -8.49
N GLU A 157 4.14 14.86 -9.74
CA GLU A 157 3.16 13.95 -10.31
C GLU A 157 3.73 12.52 -10.37
N PHE A 158 3.10 11.58 -9.68
CA PHE A 158 3.48 10.17 -9.71
C PHE A 158 2.78 9.43 -10.84
N ALA A 159 3.53 8.60 -11.57
CA ALA A 159 3.00 7.75 -12.63
C ALA A 159 2.07 6.68 -12.07
N TRP A 160 1.09 6.28 -12.87
CA TRP A 160 0.17 5.20 -12.57
C TRP A 160 -0.29 4.53 -13.87
N TYR A 161 -0.73 3.29 -13.77
CA TYR A 161 -1.20 2.47 -14.89
C TYR A 161 -2.42 1.68 -14.48
N GLU A 162 -3.42 1.56 -15.35
CA GLU A 162 -4.51 0.59 -15.17
C GLU A 162 -4.02 -0.81 -15.57
N ILE A 163 -4.39 -1.84 -14.79
CA ILE A 163 -3.91 -3.23 -14.95
C ILE A 163 -5.06 -4.25 -14.98
#